data_AF-A0A3C1MTB0-F1
#
_entry.id   AF-A0A3C1MTB0-F1
#
_cell.length_a   1.000
_cell.length_b   1.000
_cell.length_c   1.000
_cell.angle_alpha   90.00
_cell.angle_beta   90.00
_cell.angle_gamma   90.00
#
_symmetry.space_group_name_H-M   'P 1'
#
loop_
_entity.id
_entity.type
_entity.pdbx_description
1 polymer ?
#
loop_
_entity_poly.entity_id
_entity_poly.type
_entity_poly.pdbx_seq_one_letter_code
_entity_poly.pdbx_strand_id
1 'polypeptide(L)'
;MSLIINPNAPPPQPIEKRITLKTKSGEMVSLNITLEDEKGRQSAAEYIHHLFQSIRQKLGEVVIAQVSETADANDVAENKRRILYIAAFHDSMFGTFNRVTKLPEKERDEFVEIFLLAVATLIPGRNIVLDLSKGSLSDGAGLN
;
A
#
# COMPACT_ATOMS: atom_id res chain seq x y z
N MET A 1 23.49 -13.86 18.65
CA MET A 1 24.06 -13.33 17.39
C MET A 1 24.33 -11.85 17.61
N SER A 2 25.60 -11.44 17.65
CA SER A 2 25.98 -10.04 17.90
C SER A 2 25.86 -9.26 16.59
N LEU A 3 24.98 -8.25 16.53
CA LEU A 3 24.94 -7.31 15.41
C LEU A 3 26.23 -6.49 15.42
N ILE A 4 27.14 -6.79 14.49
CA ILE A 4 28.28 -5.92 14.20
C ILE A 4 27.72 -4.72 13.44
N ILE A 5 27.43 -3.64 14.17
CA ILE A 5 27.11 -2.35 13.56
C ILE A 5 28.44 -1.81 13.03
N ASN A 6 28.61 -1.75 11.71
CA ASN A 6 29.74 -1.05 11.11
C ASN A 6 29.45 0.46 11.16
N PRO A 7 30.12 1.24 12.04
CA PRO A 7 29.86 2.67 12.18
C PRO A 7 30.30 3.48 10.96
N ASN A 8 31.06 2.88 10.04
CA ASN A 8 31.55 3.50 8.80
C ASN A 8 30.74 3.10 7.56
N ALA A 9 29.63 2.37 7.72
CA ALA A 9 28.74 2.13 6.59
C ALA A 9 28.15 3.47 6.12
N PRO A 10 28.20 3.81 4.83
CA PRO A 10 27.55 5.01 4.33
C PRO A 10 26.05 4.93 4.66
N PRO A 11 25.41 6.05 5.04
CA PRO A 11 23.99 6.07 5.33
C PRO A 11 23.22 5.59 4.10
N PRO A 12 22.12 4.83 4.28
CA PRO A 12 21.26 4.45 3.18
C PRO A 12 20.85 5.71 2.41
N GLN A 13 20.89 5.63 1.08
CA GLN A 13 20.46 6.75 0.25
C GLN A 13 18.92 6.81 0.25
N PRO A 14 18.33 8.01 0.34
CA PRO A 14 16.89 8.17 0.23
C PRO A 14 16.35 7.57 -1.07
N ILE A 15 15.18 6.94 -0.98
CA ILE A 15 14.51 6.28 -2.10
C ILE A 15 13.32 7.12 -2.51
N GLU A 16 13.43 7.80 -3.64
CA GLU A 16 12.33 8.54 -4.24
C GLU A 16 11.37 7.60 -4.96
N LYS A 17 10.08 7.73 -4.64
CA LYS A 17 9.00 6.96 -5.24
C LYS A 17 7.82 7.86 -5.63
N ARG A 18 7.17 7.49 -6.72
CA ARG A 18 5.89 8.03 -7.15
C ARG A 18 4.86 6.92 -7.13
N ILE A 19 3.73 7.17 -6.47
CA ILE A 19 2.62 6.23 -6.37
C ILE A 19 1.41 6.91 -6.97
N THR A 20 0.75 6.23 -7.90
CA THR A 20 -0.48 6.70 -8.55
C THR A 20 -1.58 5.67 -8.33
N LEU A 21 -2.68 6.09 -7.72
CA LEU A 21 -3.90 5.31 -7.60
C LEU A 21 -4.92 5.83 -8.62
N LYS A 22 -5.41 4.94 -9.47
CA LYS A 22 -6.47 5.21 -10.43
C LYS A 22 -7.75 4.48 -10.02
N THR A 23 -8.83 5.22 -9.81
CA THR A 23 -10.14 4.67 -9.43
C THR A 23 -10.86 4.07 -10.62
N LYS A 24 -11.95 3.33 -10.37
CA LYS A 24 -12.79 2.78 -11.45
C LYS A 24 -13.50 3.86 -12.28
N SER A 25 -13.78 5.02 -11.68
CA SER A 25 -14.37 6.19 -12.35
C SER A 25 -13.36 6.98 -13.18
N GLY A 26 -12.07 6.63 -13.13
CA GLY A 26 -11.00 7.28 -13.88
C GLY A 26 -10.35 8.45 -13.15
N GLU A 27 -10.74 8.72 -11.90
CA GLU A 27 -10.04 9.69 -11.05
C GLU A 27 -8.66 9.17 -10.67
N MET A 28 -7.72 10.09 -10.44
CA MET A 28 -6.34 9.77 -10.12
C MET A 28 -5.88 10.54 -8.89
N VAL A 29 -5.30 9.80 -7.94
CA VAL A 29 -4.61 10.34 -6.77
C VAL A 29 -3.15 9.97 -6.88
N SER A 30 -2.25 10.93 -6.76
CA SER A 30 -0.81 10.70 -6.85
C SER A 30 -0.09 11.27 -5.65
N LEU A 31 0.91 10.55 -5.15
CA LEU A 31 1.78 10.99 -4.08
C LEU A 31 3.23 10.72 -4.45
N ASN A 32 4.09 11.73 -4.24
CA ASN A 32 5.53 11.59 -4.33
C ASN A 32 6.06 11.44 -2.91
N ILE A 33 6.84 10.39 -2.66
CA ILE A 33 7.35 10.03 -1.34
C ILE A 33 8.85 9.82 -1.44
N THR A 34 9.57 10.32 -0.45
CA THR A 34 10.97 9.98 -0.24
C THR A 34 11.06 9.12 1.01
N LEU A 35 11.44 7.85 0.85
CA LEU A 35 11.71 6.95 1.96
C LEU A 35 13.16 7.15 2.41
N GLU A 36 13.40 7.29 3.72
CA GLU A 36 14.77 7.43 4.24
C GLU A 36 15.56 6.12 4.10
N ASP A 37 14.91 4.99 4.39
CA ASP A 37 15.46 3.64 4.23
C ASP A 37 14.35 2.59 4.03
N GLU A 38 14.72 1.31 3.92
CA GLU A 38 13.77 0.20 3.75
C GLU A 38 13.28 -0.41 5.08
N LYS A 39 13.67 0.14 6.25
CA LYS A 39 13.36 -0.50 7.55
C LYS A 39 11.88 -0.43 7.91
N GLY A 40 11.13 0.50 7.34
CA GLY A 40 9.68 0.62 7.53
C GLY A 40 8.86 -0.53 6.95
N ARG A 41 9.47 -1.45 6.19
CA ARG A 41 8.77 -2.49 5.43
C ARG A 41 7.94 -3.44 6.30
N GLN A 42 8.45 -3.82 7.47
CA GLN A 42 7.70 -4.69 8.40
C GLN A 42 6.46 -3.98 8.95
N SER A 43 6.61 -2.74 9.41
CA SER A 43 5.49 -1.93 9.93
C SER A 43 4.44 -1.66 8.86
N ALA A 44 4.86 -1.41 7.61
CA ALA A 44 3.94 -1.25 6.50
C ALA A 44 3.16 -2.55 6.21
N ALA A 45 3.82 -3.72 6.29
CA ALA A 45 3.18 -5.01 6.09
C ALA A 45 2.12 -5.29 7.17
N GLU A 46 2.46 -5.00 8.43
CA GLU A 46 1.54 -5.13 9.56
C GLU A 46 0.34 -4.20 9.41
N TYR A 47 0.56 -2.93 9.05
CA TYR A 47 -0.52 -1.98 8.80
C TYR A 47 -1.50 -2.48 7.71
N ILE A 48 -0.98 -2.89 6.55
CA ILE A 48 -1.81 -3.44 5.47
C ILE A 48 -2.53 -4.71 5.90
N HIS A 49 -1.86 -5.59 6.63
CA HIS A 49 -2.46 -6.80 7.16
C HIS A 49 -3.62 -6.48 8.13
N HIS A 50 -3.41 -5.56 9.08
CA HIS A 50 -4.43 -5.16 10.05
C HIS A 50 -5.65 -4.50 9.39
N LEU A 51 -5.44 -3.62 8.41
CA LEU A 51 -6.54 -3.04 7.64
C LEU A 51 -7.35 -4.11 6.93
N PHE A 52 -6.66 -5.02 6.25
CA PHE A 52 -7.29 -6.12 5.53
C PHE A 52 -8.14 -7.00 6.46
N GLN A 53 -7.58 -7.42 7.61
CA GLN A 53 -8.32 -8.23 8.58
C GLN A 53 -9.52 -7.47 9.16
N SER A 54 -9.34 -6.19 9.48
CA SER A 54 -10.42 -5.35 10.02
C SER A 54 -11.60 -5.22 9.05
N ILE A 55 -11.33 -5.07 7.76
CA ILE A 55 -12.37 -5.00 6.72
C ILE A 55 -13.11 -6.35 6.64
N ARG A 56 -12.36 -7.46 6.60
CA ARG A 56 -12.95 -8.80 6.48
C ARG A 56 -13.82 -9.18 7.66
N GLN A 57 -13.36 -8.87 8.88
CA GLN A 57 -14.14 -9.08 10.10
C GLN A 57 -15.45 -8.28 10.07
N LYS A 58 -15.42 -7.02 9.60
CA LYS A 58 -16.62 -6.18 9.47
C LYS A 58 -17.61 -6.71 8.43
N LEU A 59 -17.14 -7.37 7.38
CA LEU A 59 -17.99 -7.95 6.33
C LEU A 59 -18.52 -9.34 6.66
N GLY A 60 -18.08 -9.96 7.76
CA GLY A 60 -18.50 -11.31 8.13
C GLY A 60 -18.06 -12.38 7.12
N GLU A 61 -17.03 -12.10 6.32
CA GLU A 61 -16.53 -13.02 5.30
C GLU A 61 -15.86 -14.24 5.97
N VAL A 62 -16.53 -15.40 5.92
CA VAL A 62 -15.92 -16.69 6.30
C VAL A 62 -14.76 -16.95 5.33
N VAL A 63 -13.58 -17.27 5.86
CA VAL A 63 -12.34 -17.45 5.09
C VAL A 63 -12.46 -18.65 4.16
N ILE A 64 -12.91 -18.42 2.92
CA ILE A 64 -12.82 -19.39 1.84
C ILE A 64 -11.62 -18.97 0.99
N ALA A 65 -10.50 -19.64 1.25
CA ALA A 65 -9.28 -19.75 0.45
C ALA A 65 -8.15 -18.67 0.58
N GLN A 66 -6.96 -19.17 0.95
CA GLN A 66 -5.61 -18.79 0.45
C GLN A 66 -5.00 -17.42 0.79
N VAL A 67 -5.56 -16.65 1.72
CA VAL A 67 -4.87 -15.45 2.23
C VAL A 67 -4.07 -15.84 3.47
N SER A 68 -2.77 -15.54 3.48
CA SER A 68 -1.91 -15.86 4.62
C SER A 68 -2.39 -15.10 5.86
N GLU A 69 -2.37 -15.74 7.03
CA GLU A 69 -2.67 -15.07 8.30
C GLU A 69 -1.49 -14.24 8.82
N THR A 70 -0.33 -14.30 8.17
CA THR A 70 0.88 -13.58 8.61
C THR A 70 1.13 -12.31 7.82
N ALA A 71 1.72 -11.31 8.48
CA ALA A 71 2.25 -10.11 7.85
C ALA A 71 3.71 -10.34 7.41
N ASP A 72 3.89 -11.06 6.29
CA ASP A 72 5.21 -11.17 5.66
C ASP A 72 5.46 -9.97 4.74
N ALA A 73 6.43 -9.13 5.11
CA ALA A 73 6.84 -7.96 4.36
C ALA A 73 7.52 -8.28 3.01
N ASN A 74 8.00 -9.51 2.83
CA ASN A 74 8.69 -9.96 1.63
C ASN A 74 7.76 -10.68 0.66
N ASP A 75 6.56 -11.08 1.09
CA ASP A 75 5.55 -11.65 0.20
C ASP A 75 4.86 -10.54 -0.60
N VAL A 76 5.53 -10.08 -1.66
CA VAL A 76 5.04 -9.01 -2.53
C VAL A 76 3.71 -9.39 -3.18
N ALA A 77 3.52 -10.66 -3.56
CA ALA A 77 2.30 -11.11 -4.22
C ALA A 77 1.10 -10.99 -3.29
N GLU A 78 1.25 -11.44 -2.05
CA GLU A 78 0.21 -11.35 -1.03
C GLU A 78 -0.09 -9.90 -0.63
N ASN A 79 0.95 -9.08 -0.43
CA ASN A 79 0.79 -7.67 -0.12
C ASN A 79 0.05 -6.94 -1.26
N LYS A 80 0.35 -7.25 -2.53
CA LYS A 80 -0.40 -6.71 -3.68
C LYS A 80 -1.88 -7.08 -3.61
N ARG A 81 -2.23 -8.33 -3.27
CA ARG A 81 -3.63 -8.78 -3.11
C ARG A 81 -4.35 -8.00 -2.01
N ARG A 82 -3.73 -7.84 -0.84
CA ARG A 82 -4.29 -7.10 0.29
C ARG A 82 -4.50 -5.62 -0.04
N ILE A 83 -3.51 -4.97 -0.64
CA ILE A 83 -3.59 -3.57 -1.07
C ILE A 83 -4.75 -3.36 -2.04
N LEU A 84 -4.88 -4.22 -3.06
CA LEU A 84 -5.97 -4.14 -4.04
C LEU A 84 -7.34 -4.30 -3.38
N TYR A 85 -7.48 -5.25 -2.46
CA TYR A 85 -8.72 -5.48 -1.72
C TYR A 85 -9.11 -4.25 -0.87
N ILE A 86 -8.17 -3.73 -0.07
CA ILE A 86 -8.40 -2.55 0.77
C ILE A 86 -8.81 -1.35 -0.08
N ALA A 87 -8.06 -1.06 -1.15
CA ALA A 87 -8.34 0.08 -2.00
C ALA A 87 -9.69 -0.04 -2.72
N ALA A 88 -10.02 -1.22 -3.25
CA ALA A 88 -11.31 -1.46 -3.88
C ALA A 88 -12.47 -1.31 -2.89
N PHE A 89 -12.31 -1.80 -1.66
CA PHE A 89 -13.29 -1.66 -0.60
C PHE A 89 -13.51 -0.18 -0.23
N HIS A 90 -12.44 0.56 0.04
CA HIS A 90 -12.51 1.98 0.42
C HIS A 90 -13.11 2.85 -0.71
N ASP A 91 -12.73 2.58 -1.96
CA ASP A 91 -13.29 3.26 -3.13
C ASP A 91 -14.80 2.98 -3.25
N SER A 92 -15.22 1.72 -3.13
CA SER A 92 -16.63 1.32 -3.30
C SER A 92 -17.53 1.80 -2.15
N MET A 93 -17.07 1.73 -0.91
CA MET A 93 -17.91 2.02 0.26
C MET A 93 -18.01 3.52 0.53
N PHE A 94 -16.87 4.21 0.42
CA PHE A 94 -16.73 5.59 0.87
C PHE A 94 -16.42 6.56 -0.26
N GLY A 95 -16.05 6.07 -1.45
CA GLY A 95 -15.52 6.94 -2.50
C GLY A 95 -14.23 7.62 -2.08
N THR A 96 -13.41 6.99 -1.23
CA THR A 96 -12.25 7.61 -0.57
C THR A 96 -11.31 8.30 -1.54
N PHE A 97 -11.12 7.71 -2.72
CA PHE A 97 -10.20 8.23 -3.73
C PHE A 97 -10.88 9.12 -4.78
N ASN A 98 -12.19 9.36 -4.63
CA ASN A 98 -12.98 10.19 -5.54
C ASN A 98 -13.27 11.57 -4.92
N ARG A 99 -13.63 12.55 -5.76
CA ARG A 99 -14.06 13.90 -5.34
C ARG A 99 -15.36 13.89 -4.54
N VAL A 100 -16.23 12.91 -4.78
CA VAL A 100 -17.54 12.77 -4.11
C VAL A 100 -17.48 11.85 -2.89
N THR A 101 -16.33 11.82 -2.20
CA THR A 101 -16.12 11.02 -0.98
C THR A 101 -17.18 11.29 0.09
N LYS A 102 -17.53 10.25 0.85
CA LYS A 102 -18.40 10.33 2.03
C LYS A 102 -17.63 10.57 3.33
N LEU A 103 -16.29 10.54 3.28
CA LEU A 103 -15.43 10.77 4.44
C LEU A 103 -15.21 12.27 4.66
N PRO A 104 -15.06 12.70 5.93
CA PRO A 104 -14.50 14.01 6.25
C PRO A 104 -13.14 14.20 5.57
N GLU A 105 -12.87 15.40 5.05
CA GLU A 105 -11.67 15.72 4.27
C GLU A 105 -10.38 15.32 5.00
N LYS A 106 -10.24 15.70 6.27
CA LYS A 106 -9.08 15.36 7.09
C LYS A 106 -8.86 13.85 7.23
N GLU A 107 -9.93 13.11 7.52
CA GLU A 107 -9.84 11.64 7.69
C GLU A 107 -9.49 10.95 6.38
N ARG A 108 -10.04 11.45 5.27
CA ARG A 108 -9.73 10.97 3.93
C ARG A 108 -8.25 11.20 3.60
N ASP A 109 -7.76 12.41 3.78
CA ASP A 109 -6.40 12.78 3.40
C ASP A 109 -5.37 12.01 4.22
N GLU A 110 -5.58 11.92 5.54
CA GLU A 110 -4.73 11.12 6.44
C GLU A 110 -4.71 9.64 6.03
N PHE A 111 -5.88 9.05 5.74
CA PHE A 111 -5.94 7.67 5.27
C PHE A 111 -5.19 7.49 3.94
N VAL A 112 -5.45 8.36 2.96
CA VAL A 112 -4.83 8.29 1.64
C VAL A 112 -3.30 8.39 1.75
N GLU A 113 -2.80 9.33 2.54
CA GLU A 113 -1.37 9.53 2.73
C GLU A 113 -0.70 8.30 3.36
N ILE A 114 -1.21 7.83 4.51
CA ILE A 114 -0.65 6.67 5.21
C ILE A 114 -0.76 5.41 4.36
N PHE A 115 -1.90 5.22 3.68
CA PHE A 115 -2.11 4.07 2.81
C PHE A 115 -1.11 4.06 1.64
N LEU A 116 -0.96 5.19 0.93
CA LEU A 116 -0.03 5.27 -0.20
C LEU A 116 1.43 5.18 0.26
N LEU A 117 1.77 5.66 1.47
CA LEU A 117 3.08 5.45 2.09
C LEU A 117 3.36 3.97 2.36
N ALA A 118 2.39 3.24 2.93
CA ALA A 118 2.54 1.81 3.15
C ALA A 118 2.73 1.04 1.84
N VAL A 119 1.96 1.40 0.79
CA VAL A 119 2.13 0.83 -0.57
C VAL A 119 3.52 1.14 -1.13
N ALA A 120 3.98 2.39 -1.02
CA ALA A 120 5.32 2.80 -1.44
C ALA A 120 6.42 1.98 -0.77
N THR A 121 6.23 1.65 0.50
CA THR A 121 7.21 0.94 1.32
C THR A 121 7.26 -0.54 0.95
N LEU A 122 6.11 -1.17 0.69
CA LEU A 122 6.02 -2.61 0.41
C LEU A 122 6.32 -2.99 -1.03
N ILE A 123 5.91 -2.13 -1.98
CA ILE A 123 6.01 -2.46 -3.40
C ILE A 123 7.39 -2.00 -3.92
N PRO A 124 8.17 -2.91 -4.53
CA PRO A 124 9.43 -2.54 -5.17
C PRO A 124 9.18 -1.57 -6.33
N GLY A 125 10.24 -0.91 -6.81
CA GLY A 125 10.15 0.02 -7.93
C GLY A 125 9.90 1.48 -7.53
N ARG A 126 10.19 2.38 -8.47
CA ARG A 126 10.10 3.83 -8.28
C ARG A 126 8.75 4.41 -8.72
N ASN A 127 8.09 3.79 -9.69
CA ASN A 127 6.83 4.28 -10.27
C ASN A 127 5.74 3.24 -10.07
N ILE A 128 5.03 3.33 -8.95
CA ILE A 128 3.99 2.37 -8.58
C ILE A 128 2.63 2.87 -9.08
N VAL A 129 1.89 2.01 -9.76
CA VAL A 129 0.55 2.27 -10.27
C VAL A 129 -0.41 1.24 -9.72
N LEU A 130 -1.39 1.71 -8.94
CA LEU A 130 -2.52 0.95 -8.43
C LEU A 130 -3.74 1.30 -9.30
N ASP A 131 -4.10 0.41 -10.22
CA ASP A 131 -5.23 0.60 -11.13
C ASP A 131 -6.43 -0.25 -10.69
N LEU A 132 -7.41 0.38 -10.05
CA LEU A 132 -8.63 -0.27 -9.57
C LEU A 132 -9.59 -0.66 -10.70
N SER A 133 -9.47 -0.02 -11.88
CA SER A 133 -10.25 -0.40 -13.07
C SER A 133 -9.77 -1.73 -13.66
N LYS A 134 -8.46 -2.01 -13.54
CA LYS A 134 -7.84 -3.27 -13.98
C LYS A 134 -7.65 -4.30 -12.88
N GLY A 135 -7.85 -3.91 -11.62
CA GLY A 135 -7.54 -4.75 -10.46
C GLY A 135 -6.06 -5.11 -10.38
N SER A 136 -5.17 -4.18 -10.76
CA SER A 136 -3.74 -4.44 -10.91
C SER A 136 -2.87 -3.47 -10.11
N LEU A 137 -1.76 -3.97 -9.56
CA LEU A 137 -0.74 -3.18 -8.90
C LEU A 137 0.63 -3.45 -9.54
N SER A 138 1.12 -2.48 -10.29
CA SER A 138 2.37 -2.54 -11.06
C SER A 138 3.41 -1.59 -10.52
N ASP A 139 4.67 -1.97 -10.60
CA ASP A 139 5.85 -1.25 -10.10
C ASP A 139 6.59 -0.44 -11.19
N GLY A 140 5.94 -0.24 -12.34
CA GLY A 140 6.44 0.65 -13.41
C GLY A 140 7.68 0.14 -14.14
N ALA A 141 8.22 -1.02 -13.75
CA ALA A 141 9.36 -1.68 -14.40
C ALA A 141 9.00 -2.33 -15.76
N GLY A 142 7.80 -2.08 -16.29
CA GLY A 142 7.25 -2.72 -17.50
C GLY A 142 7.29 -1.88 -18.77
N LEU A 143 8.23 -0.94 -18.90
CA LEU A 143 8.62 -0.35 -20.20
C LEU A 143 10.07 -0.75 -20.49
N ASN A 144 10.25 -1.98 -20.95
CA ASN A 144 11.38 -2.42 -21.79
C ASN A 144 10.80 -3.29 -22.91
#